data_AF-A0A9R1IKJ9-F1
#
_entry.id   AF-A0A9R1IKJ9-F1
#
_cell.length_a   1.000
_cell.length_b   1.000
_cell.length_c   1.000
_cell.angle_alpha   90.00
_cell.angle_beta   90.00
_cell.angle_gamma   90.00
#
_symmetry.space_group_name_H-M   'P 1'
#
loop_
_entity.id
_entity.type
_entity.pdbx_description
1 polymer ?
#
loop_
_entity_poly.entity_id
_entity_poly.type
_entity_poly.pdbx_seq_one_letter_code
_entity_poly.pdbx_strand_id
1 'polypeptide(L)'
;MTTSQDVVVSEMGIGAGGAAMPGSGAAGLFACRSAASAGAMSMRQTYRDLAAAASRSANCTWAELEAMRAASPTRSRPGTDVDELTAWMRKHPSALGKFEQIASASKGKKIVMFLDYDGTLSPIVANPDAAYMSDAVHNFVGLSELYYAGSHGMDIKGPGSNPESVLCQPASEFLPMIDEVYKVLVEKTKSTPGAKVENNKFCLSVHFRCVDEKRWNFLAEQVKAVIKDYPMLKLTQGRKVFELRPSIMWDKGKALEFLLESLGFASCSDVLPVYIGDDRTDEDAFKVLRKRGQGVGILVSKCAKETSASYSLQDPAEVMEFLLRLVDWKRRSSAPPMVRPRV
;
A
#
# COMPACT_ATOMS: atom_id res chain seq x y z
N MET A 1 -1.14 18.08 1.01
CA MET A 1 -2.28 17.13 0.92
C MET A 1 -1.75 15.95 0.14
N THR A 2 -1.30 14.92 0.86
CA THR A 2 -0.57 13.74 0.36
C THR A 2 -1.55 12.59 0.18
N THR A 3 -1.78 12.13 -1.05
CA THR A 3 -2.86 11.18 -1.38
C THR A 3 -2.38 9.74 -1.64
N SER A 4 -1.39 9.25 -0.90
CA SER A 4 -1.10 7.80 -0.87
C SER A 4 -0.45 7.44 0.47
N GLN A 5 -1.28 7.08 1.44
CA GLN A 5 -0.86 6.53 2.72
C GLN A 5 -1.43 5.13 2.82
N ASP A 6 -0.61 4.10 2.60
CA ASP A 6 -1.05 2.72 2.70
C ASP A 6 -0.46 2.05 3.94
N VAL A 7 -1.09 0.96 4.37
CA VAL A 7 -0.73 0.13 5.51
C VAL A 7 -0.76 0.87 6.85
N VAL A 8 -1.94 0.82 7.46
CA VAL A 8 -2.10 1.01 8.90
C VAL A 8 -1.85 -0.32 9.62
N VAL A 9 -0.87 -0.36 10.51
CA VAL A 9 -0.75 -1.43 11.52
C VAL A 9 -1.21 -0.92 12.87
N SER A 10 -2.30 -1.51 13.40
CA SER A 10 -2.78 -1.27 14.76
C SER A 10 -2.50 -2.50 15.61
N GLU A 11 -1.83 -2.31 16.75
CA GLU A 11 -1.83 -3.28 17.84
C GLU A 11 -3.12 -3.08 18.65
N MET A 12 -4.09 -4.00 18.57
CA MET A 12 -5.24 -3.99 19.49
C MET A 12 -4.83 -4.57 20.86
N GLY A 13 -4.17 -3.74 21.67
CA GLY A 13 -3.94 -3.97 23.10
C GLY A 13 -4.70 -2.93 23.93
N ILE A 14 -5.82 -3.31 24.56
CA ILE A 14 -6.47 -2.43 25.54
C ILE A 14 -5.56 -2.38 26.78
N GLY A 15 -4.98 -1.22 27.03
CA GLY A 15 -4.08 -0.98 28.15
C GLY A 15 -4.73 -1.26 29.50
N ALA A 16 -4.00 -1.99 30.34
CA ALA A 16 -4.21 -2.03 31.78
C ALA A 16 -2.85 -2.16 32.46
N GLY A 17 -2.48 -1.13 33.24
CA GLY A 17 -1.46 -1.23 34.29
C GLY A 17 -0.03 -0.97 33.85
N GLY A 18 0.56 0.11 34.37
CA GLY A 18 2.00 0.32 34.30
C GLY A 18 2.75 -0.81 34.99
N ALA A 19 3.88 -1.21 34.39
CA ALA A 19 4.89 -2.01 35.05
C ALA A 19 6.26 -1.62 34.52
N ALA A 20 7.17 -1.41 35.47
CA ALA A 20 8.52 -0.93 35.30
C ALA A 20 9.40 -1.86 34.45
N MET A 21 10.37 -1.24 33.78
CA MET A 21 11.55 -1.90 33.20
C MET A 21 12.37 -2.64 34.27
N PRO A 22 12.89 -3.83 33.96
CA PRO A 22 14.28 -4.18 34.24
C PRO A 22 14.99 -4.36 32.87
N GLY A 23 16.11 -3.71 32.58
CA GLY A 23 17.36 -3.88 33.29
C GLY A 23 18.31 -4.72 32.42
N SER A 24 19.06 -4.02 31.55
CA SER A 24 20.39 -4.32 30.97
C SER A 24 20.85 -5.78 30.80
N GLY A 25 21.16 -6.16 29.55
CA GLY A 25 21.85 -7.42 29.23
C GLY A 25 22.33 -7.55 27.78
N ALA A 26 23.36 -6.79 27.42
CA ALA A 26 24.41 -7.06 26.41
C ALA A 26 24.06 -7.49 24.95
N ALA A 27 24.47 -6.58 24.05
CA ALA A 27 25.33 -6.80 22.87
C ALA A 27 24.76 -7.45 21.60
N GLY A 28 24.46 -6.57 20.64
CA GLY A 28 24.40 -6.85 19.20
C GLY A 28 24.56 -5.55 18.40
N LEU A 29 25.72 -4.90 18.52
CA LEU A 29 26.06 -3.75 17.68
C LEU A 29 26.14 -4.18 16.21
N PHE A 30 25.21 -3.72 15.37
CA PHE A 30 25.51 -3.43 13.97
C PHE A 30 25.37 -1.92 13.76
N ALA A 31 26.43 -1.20 14.14
CA ALA A 31 26.62 0.18 13.75
C ALA A 31 26.96 0.23 12.24
N CYS A 32 26.04 0.73 11.42
CA CYS A 32 26.39 1.21 10.08
C CYS A 32 27.33 2.41 10.24
N ARG A 33 28.64 2.15 10.12
CA ARG A 33 29.64 3.23 10.03
C ARG A 33 29.52 3.89 8.66
N SER A 34 29.21 5.19 8.70
CA SER A 34 29.42 6.13 7.60
C SER A 34 30.87 6.08 7.12
N ALA A 35 31.06 5.87 5.82
CA ALA A 35 32.27 6.20 5.10
C ALA A 35 31.89 7.12 3.94
N ALA A 36 31.89 8.42 4.19
CA ALA A 36 31.90 9.44 3.15
C ALA A 36 33.36 9.70 2.74
N SER A 37 33.72 9.43 1.49
CA SER A 37 34.41 10.37 0.60
C SER A 37 34.96 9.67 -0.66
N ALA A 38 34.94 10.45 -1.77
CA ALA A 38 35.57 10.20 -3.07
C ALA A 38 34.94 9.12 -3.97
N GLY A 39 33.88 9.48 -4.70
CA GLY A 39 33.36 8.63 -5.80
C GLY A 39 32.29 9.21 -6.71
N ALA A 40 31.92 10.50 -6.61
CA ALA A 40 30.74 11.05 -7.30
C ALA A 40 30.90 11.20 -8.84
N MET A 41 32.11 11.08 -9.40
CA MET A 41 32.34 11.25 -10.86
C MET A 41 32.38 9.94 -11.67
N SER A 42 32.55 8.77 -11.04
CA SER A 42 32.71 7.50 -11.78
C SER A 42 31.37 6.84 -12.15
N MET A 43 30.34 7.06 -11.33
CA MET A 43 29.07 6.34 -11.39
C MET A 43 28.19 6.75 -12.59
N ARG A 44 28.28 8.00 -13.06
CA ARG A 44 27.59 8.50 -14.26
C ARG A 44 28.07 7.87 -15.57
N GLN A 45 29.28 7.34 -15.61
CA GLN A 45 29.86 6.70 -16.79
C GLN A 45 29.41 5.23 -16.85
N THR A 46 29.54 4.52 -15.72
CA THR A 46 29.13 3.12 -15.59
C THR A 46 27.64 2.89 -15.88
N TYR A 47 26.77 3.86 -15.55
CA TYR A 47 25.34 3.75 -15.84
C TYR A 47 24.95 4.10 -17.28
N ARG A 48 25.74 4.91 -18.00
CA ARG A 48 25.54 5.14 -19.44
C ARG A 48 25.77 3.86 -20.24
N ASP A 49 26.74 3.06 -19.82
CA ASP A 49 27.09 1.81 -20.50
C ASP A 49 26.05 0.70 -20.28
N LEU A 50 25.39 0.66 -19.10
CA LEU A 50 24.27 -0.24 -18.83
C LEU A 50 22.97 0.15 -19.56
N ALA A 51 22.72 1.45 -19.73
CA ALA A 51 21.54 1.94 -20.48
C ALA A 51 21.63 1.65 -21.99
N ALA A 52 22.85 1.59 -22.56
CA ALA A 52 23.06 1.26 -23.97
C ALA A 52 22.67 -0.19 -24.32
N ALA A 53 22.62 -1.10 -23.34
CA ALA A 53 22.26 -2.50 -23.54
C ALA A 53 20.74 -2.79 -23.54
N ALA A 54 19.90 -1.86 -23.08
CA ALA A 54 18.47 -2.09 -22.84
C ALA A 54 17.51 -1.53 -23.90
N SER A 55 18.03 -0.93 -24.98
CA SER A 55 17.18 -0.37 -26.03
C SER A 55 16.63 -1.45 -26.97
N ARG A 56 15.39 -1.89 -26.74
CA ARG A 56 14.52 -2.39 -27.82
C ARG A 56 13.04 -2.10 -27.57
N SER A 57 12.46 -1.39 -28.54
CA SER A 57 11.03 -1.21 -28.85
C SER A 57 10.23 -0.20 -28.02
N ALA A 58 10.35 1.07 -28.42
CA ALA A 58 9.38 2.13 -28.13
C ALA A 58 8.45 2.32 -29.34
N ASN A 59 7.14 2.17 -29.13
CA ASN A 59 6.09 2.93 -29.81
C ASN A 59 4.78 2.75 -29.03
N CYS A 60 4.18 3.87 -28.62
CA CYS A 60 2.87 3.93 -27.99
C CYS A 60 1.83 3.54 -29.04
N THR A 61 1.34 2.30 -28.99
CA THR A 61 0.33 1.82 -29.95
C THR A 61 -1.06 2.30 -29.52
N TRP A 62 -2.01 2.34 -30.45
CA TRP A 62 -3.43 2.58 -30.18
C TRP A 62 -4.02 1.73 -29.03
N ALA A 63 -3.41 0.59 -28.72
CA ALA A 63 -3.75 -0.25 -27.57
C ALA A 63 -3.42 0.39 -26.21
N GLU A 64 -2.34 1.18 -26.10
CA GLU A 64 -2.03 1.93 -24.87
C GLU A 64 -3.09 3.02 -24.62
N LEU A 65 -3.55 3.70 -25.68
CA LEU A 65 -4.63 4.69 -25.66
C LEU A 65 -5.98 4.09 -25.21
N GLU A 66 -6.34 2.91 -25.71
CA GLU A 66 -7.50 2.16 -25.24
C GLU A 66 -7.37 1.74 -23.78
N ALA A 67 -6.18 1.36 -23.31
CA ALA A 67 -5.94 1.11 -21.89
C ALA A 67 -6.10 2.39 -21.04
N MET A 68 -5.72 3.58 -21.56
CA MET A 68 -5.96 4.87 -20.89
C MET A 68 -7.47 5.17 -20.78
N ARG A 69 -8.27 4.80 -21.78
CA ARG A 69 -9.73 4.94 -21.78
C ARG A 69 -10.42 3.90 -20.89
N ALA A 70 -9.96 2.65 -20.94
CA ALA A 70 -10.50 1.51 -20.20
C ALA A 70 -10.26 1.58 -18.69
N ALA A 71 -9.32 2.41 -18.22
CA ALA A 71 -9.11 2.72 -16.80
C ALA A 71 -10.19 3.64 -16.18
N SER A 72 -11.30 3.92 -16.89
CA SER A 72 -12.49 4.63 -16.39
C SER A 72 -13.52 3.67 -15.77
N PRO A 73 -14.33 4.08 -14.77
CA PRO A 73 -15.14 3.16 -13.95
C PRO A 73 -16.36 2.53 -14.63
N THR A 74 -16.59 2.73 -15.93
CA THR A 74 -17.91 2.46 -16.54
C THR A 74 -17.91 1.41 -17.64
N ARG A 75 -16.92 0.52 -17.70
CA ARG A 75 -17.11 -0.76 -18.41
C ARG A 75 -17.08 -1.92 -17.43
N SER A 76 -18.20 -2.08 -16.73
CA SER A 76 -18.69 -3.42 -16.39
C SER A 76 -18.53 -4.28 -17.65
N ARG A 77 -17.68 -5.31 -17.58
CA ARG A 77 -17.73 -6.39 -18.57
C ARG A 77 -19.20 -6.79 -18.70
N PRO A 78 -19.78 -6.82 -19.91
CA PRO A 78 -21.15 -7.26 -20.07
C PRO A 78 -21.23 -8.70 -19.56
N GLY A 79 -21.98 -8.89 -18.46
CA GLY A 79 -22.18 -10.17 -17.80
C GLY A 79 -20.89 -10.84 -17.33
N THR A 80 -20.51 -10.68 -16.05
CA THR A 80 -19.88 -11.85 -15.42
C THR A 80 -20.96 -12.91 -15.44
N ASP A 81 -20.67 -14.05 -16.06
CA ASP A 81 -21.57 -15.19 -16.02
C ASP A 81 -21.92 -15.42 -14.53
N VAL A 82 -23.21 -15.52 -14.21
CA VAL A 82 -23.65 -15.66 -12.82
C VAL A 82 -22.98 -16.89 -12.20
N ASP A 83 -22.70 -17.90 -13.04
CA ASP A 83 -21.99 -19.10 -12.67
C ASP A 83 -20.50 -18.85 -12.34
N GLU A 84 -19.82 -17.98 -13.09
CA GLU A 84 -18.43 -17.57 -12.81
C GLU A 84 -18.33 -16.79 -11.51
N LEU A 85 -19.22 -15.83 -11.27
CA LEU A 85 -19.23 -15.05 -10.03
C LEU A 85 -19.55 -15.95 -8.83
N THR A 86 -20.51 -16.87 -8.99
CA THR A 86 -20.87 -17.85 -7.95
C THR A 86 -19.72 -18.81 -7.65
N ALA A 87 -19.02 -19.30 -8.68
CA ALA A 87 -17.82 -20.12 -8.51
C ALA A 87 -16.69 -19.36 -7.82
N TRP A 88 -16.51 -18.09 -8.19
CA TRP A 88 -15.54 -17.20 -7.56
C TRP A 88 -15.86 -16.96 -6.08
N MET A 89 -17.12 -16.67 -5.73
CA MET A 89 -17.56 -16.50 -4.34
C MET A 89 -17.43 -17.78 -3.51
N ARG A 90 -17.52 -18.97 -4.13
CA ARG A 90 -17.21 -20.24 -3.46
C ARG A 90 -15.72 -20.36 -3.11
N LYS A 91 -14.84 -19.86 -3.98
CA LYS A 91 -13.38 -19.88 -3.76
C LYS A 91 -12.92 -18.78 -2.79
N HIS A 92 -13.58 -17.62 -2.83
CA HIS A 92 -13.26 -16.43 -2.03
C HIS A 92 -14.52 -15.95 -1.29
N PRO A 93 -14.99 -16.69 -0.27
CA PRO A 93 -16.24 -16.37 0.40
C PRO A 93 -16.17 -15.03 1.15
N SER A 94 -17.36 -14.45 1.39
CA SER A 94 -17.47 -13.21 2.17
C SER A 94 -16.82 -13.36 3.55
N ALA A 95 -15.94 -12.44 3.92
CA ALA A 95 -15.32 -12.40 5.24
C ALA A 95 -16.35 -12.13 6.35
N LEU A 96 -17.42 -11.37 6.07
CA LEU A 96 -18.56 -11.21 6.98
C LEU A 96 -19.33 -12.53 7.13
N GLY A 97 -19.58 -13.23 6.01
CA GLY A 97 -20.25 -14.54 6.02
C GLY A 97 -19.43 -15.65 6.71
N LYS A 98 -18.10 -15.50 6.74
CA LYS A 98 -17.15 -16.39 7.43
C LYS A 98 -16.56 -15.78 8.69
N PHE A 99 -17.20 -14.75 9.25
CA PHE A 99 -16.64 -14.00 10.38
C PHE A 99 -16.32 -14.91 11.57
N GLU A 100 -17.22 -15.81 11.95
CA GLU A 100 -17.01 -16.74 13.08
C GLU A 100 -15.81 -17.67 12.87
N GLN A 101 -15.55 -18.07 11.62
CA GLN A 101 -14.37 -18.88 11.28
C GLN A 101 -13.08 -18.07 11.46
N ILE A 102 -13.07 -16.82 11.00
CA ILE A 102 -11.93 -15.90 11.15
C ILE A 102 -11.70 -15.55 12.62
N ALA A 103 -12.77 -15.26 13.37
CA ALA A 103 -12.73 -14.97 14.80
C ALA A 103 -12.22 -16.17 15.60
N SER A 104 -12.67 -17.38 15.28
CA SER A 104 -12.17 -18.61 15.90
C SER A 104 -10.67 -18.82 15.63
N ALA A 105 -10.22 -18.60 14.39
CA ALA A 105 -8.79 -18.67 14.03
C ALA A 105 -7.93 -17.60 14.74
N SER A 106 -8.56 -16.51 15.17
CA SER A 106 -7.94 -15.40 15.91
C SER A 106 -7.90 -15.64 17.43
N LYS A 107 -8.61 -16.64 17.95
CA LYS A 107 -8.71 -16.89 19.39
C LYS A 107 -7.35 -17.27 19.98
N GLY A 108 -6.98 -16.61 21.07
CA GLY A 108 -5.68 -16.82 21.73
C GLY A 108 -4.49 -16.25 20.96
N LYS A 109 -4.71 -15.52 19.86
CA LYS A 109 -3.67 -14.88 19.06
C LYS A 109 -3.70 -13.37 19.18
N LYS A 110 -2.55 -12.74 18.98
CA LYS A 110 -2.42 -11.31 18.66
C LYS A 110 -2.79 -11.11 17.20
N ILE A 111 -3.74 -10.22 16.94
CA ILE A 111 -4.14 -9.87 15.57
C ILE A 111 -3.30 -8.67 15.15
N VAL A 112 -2.66 -8.76 13.99
CA VAL A 112 -1.91 -7.66 13.38
C VAL A 112 -2.62 -7.30 12.09
N MET A 113 -3.28 -6.14 12.07
CA MET A 113 -4.03 -5.68 10.91
C MET A 113 -3.11 -4.91 9.96
N PHE A 114 -3.28 -5.11 8.66
CA PHE A 114 -2.68 -4.34 7.59
C PHE A 114 -3.82 -3.87 6.70
N LEU A 115 -4.02 -2.56 6.63
CA LEU A 115 -5.15 -1.96 5.92
C LEU A 115 -4.62 -1.06 4.81
N ASP A 116 -4.99 -1.40 3.58
CA ASP A 116 -4.89 -0.48 2.45
C ASP A 116 -5.89 0.69 2.61
N TYR A 117 -5.66 1.81 1.93
CA TYR A 117 -6.45 3.02 2.13
C TYR A 117 -7.44 3.28 0.99
N ASP A 118 -6.94 3.60 -0.21
CA ASP A 118 -7.75 4.04 -1.35
C ASP A 118 -8.49 2.88 -2.01
N GLY A 119 -9.81 2.81 -1.85
CA GLY A 119 -10.64 1.71 -2.35
C GLY A 119 -10.94 0.64 -1.29
N THR A 120 -10.24 0.70 -0.16
CA THR A 120 -10.39 -0.22 0.97
C THR A 120 -11.06 0.46 2.18
N LEU A 121 -10.40 1.47 2.77
CA LEU A 121 -10.97 2.24 3.90
C LEU A 121 -11.75 3.46 3.43
N SER A 122 -11.40 4.00 2.26
CA SER A 122 -12.08 5.13 1.62
C SER A 122 -12.61 4.72 0.25
N PRO A 123 -13.81 5.16 -0.17
CA PRO A 123 -14.28 4.94 -1.53
C PRO A 123 -13.33 5.54 -2.58
N ILE A 124 -13.17 4.86 -3.72
CA ILE A 124 -12.40 5.40 -4.84
C ILE A 124 -13.16 6.58 -5.45
N VAL A 125 -12.61 7.77 -5.30
CA VAL A 125 -13.18 8.99 -5.87
C VAL A 125 -12.51 9.41 -7.19
N ALA A 126 -13.34 9.94 -8.08
CA ALA A 126 -12.91 10.48 -9.37
C ALA A 126 -12.15 11.81 -9.27
N ASN A 127 -11.90 12.36 -8.09
CA ASN A 127 -10.95 13.43 -7.88
C ASN A 127 -10.27 13.20 -6.52
N PRO A 128 -8.93 13.06 -6.44
CA PRO A 128 -8.24 12.92 -5.15
C PRO A 128 -8.52 14.10 -4.22
N ASP A 129 -8.68 15.30 -4.78
CA ASP A 129 -9.04 16.50 -4.01
C ASP A 129 -10.53 16.49 -3.58
N ALA A 130 -11.35 15.58 -4.12
CA ALA A 130 -12.72 15.32 -3.68
C ALA A 130 -12.85 14.00 -2.89
N ALA A 131 -11.74 13.37 -2.53
CA ALA A 131 -11.72 12.31 -1.52
C ALA A 131 -12.07 13.00 -0.20
N TYR A 132 -13.36 13.10 0.09
CA TYR A 132 -13.80 13.53 1.41
C TYR A 132 -13.39 12.43 2.38
N MET A 133 -12.27 12.66 3.01
CA MET A 133 -11.87 11.99 4.23
C MET A 133 -12.99 12.27 5.23
N SER A 134 -13.83 11.28 5.54
CA SER A 134 -14.84 11.46 6.59
C SER A 134 -14.13 11.80 7.90
N ASP A 135 -14.78 12.53 8.81
CA ASP A 135 -14.16 12.90 10.10
C ASP A 135 -13.59 11.67 10.84
N ALA A 136 -14.20 10.50 10.63
CA ALA A 136 -13.71 9.21 11.13
C ALA A 136 -12.35 8.81 10.51
N VAL A 137 -12.16 8.99 9.21
CA VAL A 137 -10.90 8.69 8.51
C VAL A 137 -9.84 9.75 8.79
N HIS A 138 -10.21 11.01 8.94
CA HIS A 138 -9.29 12.10 9.33
C HIS A 138 -8.74 11.87 10.73
N ASN A 139 -9.57 11.37 11.65
CA ASN A 139 -9.13 10.97 12.98
C ASN A 139 -8.35 9.63 12.98
N PHE A 140 -8.62 8.73 12.03
CA PHE A 140 -7.90 7.45 11.87
C PHE A 140 -6.48 7.63 11.29
N VAL A 141 -6.32 8.54 10.32
CA VAL A 141 -5.04 8.93 9.70
C VAL A 141 -4.16 9.77 10.65
N GLY A 142 -4.70 10.17 11.81
CA GLY A 142 -4.00 10.92 12.86
C GLY A 142 -3.71 10.13 14.14
N LEU A 143 -3.93 8.81 14.17
CA LEU A 143 -3.64 8.01 15.36
C LEU A 143 -2.13 7.78 15.47
N SER A 144 -1.51 8.42 16.46
CA SER A 144 -0.07 8.30 16.76
C SER A 144 0.37 6.90 17.17
N GLU A 145 -0.57 5.98 17.37
CA GLU A 145 -0.35 4.59 17.79
C GLU A 145 -0.21 3.62 16.61
N LEU A 146 -0.37 4.11 15.37
CA LEU A 146 -0.30 3.30 14.16
C LEU A 146 1.06 3.37 13.49
N TYR A 147 1.39 2.30 12.77
CA TYR A 147 2.42 2.35 11.73
C TYR A 147 1.78 2.81 10.44
N TYR A 148 2.47 3.66 9.69
CA TYR A 148 2.06 4.17 8.38
C TYR A 148 3.11 3.83 7.33
N ALA A 149 2.69 3.30 6.17
CA ALA A 149 3.58 2.93 5.07
C ALA A 149 3.26 3.68 3.76
N GLY A 150 3.83 4.87 3.61
CA GLY A 150 3.68 5.66 2.38
C GLY A 150 4.43 5.06 1.17
N SER A 151 4.09 5.57 -0.01
CA SER A 151 4.82 5.31 -1.26
C SER A 151 4.94 3.80 -1.60
N HIS A 152 3.82 3.07 -1.60
CA HIS A 152 3.78 1.60 -1.77
C HIS A 152 4.63 0.84 -0.74
N GLY A 153 4.73 1.38 0.47
CA GLY A 153 5.50 0.81 1.58
C GLY A 153 6.99 1.14 1.57
N MET A 154 7.45 2.09 0.74
CA MET A 154 8.84 2.56 0.75
C MET A 154 9.13 3.64 1.79
N ASP A 155 8.11 4.19 2.47
CA ASP A 155 8.30 5.11 3.60
C ASP A 155 7.49 4.62 4.80
N ILE A 156 8.10 3.79 5.64
CA ILE A 156 7.45 3.22 6.82
C ILE A 156 7.82 4.05 8.05
N LYS A 157 6.80 4.52 8.76
CA LYS A 157 6.91 5.24 10.02
C LYS A 157 6.18 4.47 11.12
N GLY A 158 6.82 4.35 12.26
CA GLY A 158 6.24 3.77 13.46
C GLY A 158 5.42 4.79 14.27
N PRO A 159 4.77 4.31 15.32
CA PRO A 159 4.02 5.15 16.24
C PRO A 159 4.93 6.19 16.91
N GLY A 160 4.38 7.37 17.16
CA GLY A 160 5.08 8.52 17.73
C GLY A 160 5.31 9.67 16.73
N SER A 161 5.31 10.90 17.25
CA SER A 161 5.38 12.15 16.47
C SER A 161 6.80 12.58 16.08
N ASN A 162 7.83 11.79 16.42
CA ASN A 162 9.22 12.18 16.21
C ASN A 162 9.74 11.79 14.82
N PRO A 163 10.57 12.62 14.16
CA PRO A 163 11.21 12.26 12.89
C PRO A 163 12.08 10.99 12.93
N GLU A 164 12.52 10.59 14.11
CA GLU A 164 13.26 9.34 14.36
C GLU A 164 12.37 8.08 14.31
N SER A 165 11.05 8.22 14.16
CA SER A 165 10.13 7.09 13.99
C SER A 165 10.13 6.50 12.58
N VAL A 166 10.97 6.99 11.66
CA VAL A 166 11.16 6.37 10.34
C VAL A 166 11.86 5.02 10.51
N LEU A 167 11.17 3.95 10.15
CA LEU A 167 11.65 2.57 10.32
C LEU A 167 12.28 2.02 9.05
N CYS A 168 11.75 2.38 7.87
CA CYS A 168 12.22 1.82 6.61
C CYS A 168 12.10 2.80 5.45
N GLN A 169 13.21 3.01 4.75
CA GLN A 169 13.29 3.73 3.48
C GLN A 169 14.27 3.04 2.53
N PRO A 170 13.88 1.92 1.90
CA PRO A 170 14.76 1.12 1.05
C PRO A 170 15.22 1.88 -0.20
N ALA A 171 14.51 2.96 -0.58
CA ALA A 171 14.83 3.80 -1.73
C ALA A 171 15.44 5.17 -1.36
N SER A 172 15.90 5.36 -0.12
CA SER A 172 16.40 6.67 0.38
C SER A 172 17.51 7.28 -0.50
N GLU A 173 18.37 6.45 -1.10
CA GLU A 173 19.41 6.90 -2.04
C GLU A 173 18.87 7.59 -3.30
N PHE A 174 17.62 7.34 -3.67
CA PHE A 174 16.97 7.92 -4.85
C PHE A 174 16.34 9.29 -4.58
N LEU A 175 16.21 9.74 -3.32
CA LEU A 175 15.55 11.00 -2.96
C LEU A 175 16.08 12.23 -3.73
N PRO A 176 17.41 12.45 -3.85
CA PRO A 176 17.92 13.60 -4.59
C PRO A 176 17.51 13.58 -6.08
N MET A 177 17.49 12.38 -6.67
CA MET A 177 17.08 12.19 -8.06
C MET A 177 15.56 12.37 -8.23
N ILE A 178 14.75 11.88 -7.29
CA ILE A 178 13.30 12.11 -7.30
C ILE A 178 12.98 13.61 -7.24
N ASP A 179 13.65 14.37 -6.37
CA ASP A 179 13.45 15.81 -6.25
C ASP A 179 13.88 16.58 -7.51
N GLU A 180 14.95 16.11 -8.18
CA GLU A 180 15.37 16.63 -9.48
C GLU A 180 14.31 16.36 -10.56
N VAL A 181 13.89 15.10 -10.71
CA VAL A 181 12.88 14.68 -11.69
C VAL A 181 11.55 15.39 -11.46
N TYR A 182 11.15 15.60 -10.21
CA TYR A 182 9.96 16.37 -9.86
C TYR A 182 10.00 17.78 -10.46
N LYS A 183 11.11 18.50 -10.29
CA LYS A 183 11.28 19.86 -10.84
C LYS A 183 11.22 19.85 -12.37
N VAL A 184 11.86 18.86 -13.00
CA VAL A 184 11.83 18.70 -14.47
C VAL A 184 10.41 18.41 -14.97
N LEU A 185 9.68 17.51 -14.31
CA LEU A 185 8.29 17.19 -14.67
C LEU A 185 7.38 18.40 -14.49
N VAL A 186 7.49 19.12 -13.37
CA VAL A 186 6.73 20.36 -13.15
C VAL A 186 6.98 21.33 -14.29
N GLU A 187 8.24 21.57 -14.67
CA GLU A 187 8.57 22.49 -15.76
C GLU A 187 8.00 22.03 -17.11
N LYS A 188 8.22 20.76 -17.50
CA LYS A 188 7.75 20.25 -18.80
C LYS A 188 6.22 20.20 -18.90
N THR A 189 5.53 19.97 -17.79
CA THR A 189 4.06 19.83 -17.77
C THR A 189 3.33 21.18 -17.66
N LYS A 190 4.02 22.30 -17.33
CA LYS A 190 3.42 23.65 -17.28
C LYS A 190 2.65 24.04 -18.53
N SER A 191 3.12 23.60 -19.70
CA SER A 191 2.48 23.90 -20.99
C SER A 191 1.15 23.16 -21.21
N THR A 192 0.79 22.21 -20.34
CA THR A 192 -0.39 21.34 -20.45
C THR A 192 -1.41 21.66 -19.35
N PRO A 193 -2.41 22.52 -19.63
CA PRO A 193 -3.46 22.85 -18.68
C PRO A 193 -4.17 21.60 -18.17
N GLY A 194 -4.41 21.56 -16.86
CA GLY A 194 -5.04 20.43 -16.16
C GLY A 194 -4.09 19.32 -15.73
N ALA A 195 -2.81 19.34 -16.15
CA ALA A 195 -1.81 18.42 -15.64
C ALA A 195 -1.33 18.87 -14.25
N LYS A 196 -1.22 17.93 -13.31
CA LYS A 196 -0.73 18.18 -11.94
C LYS A 196 0.37 17.17 -11.62
N VAL A 197 1.51 17.65 -11.15
CA VAL A 197 2.61 16.79 -10.68
C VAL A 197 2.62 16.80 -9.15
N GLU A 198 2.53 15.62 -8.55
CA GLU A 198 2.56 15.39 -7.11
C GLU A 198 3.85 14.62 -6.74
N ASN A 199 4.46 15.00 -5.61
CA ASN A 199 5.63 14.31 -5.06
C ASN A 199 5.25 13.63 -3.75
N ASN A 200 5.15 12.30 -3.80
CA ASN A 200 4.91 11.43 -2.65
C ASN A 200 6.21 10.72 -2.23
N LYS A 201 7.32 11.48 -2.20
CA LYS A 201 8.66 11.11 -1.70
C LYS A 201 9.41 10.05 -2.52
N PHE A 202 8.85 8.85 -2.65
CA PHE A 202 9.38 7.78 -3.51
C PHE A 202 8.48 7.47 -4.70
N CYS A 203 7.45 8.28 -4.94
CA CYS A 203 6.58 8.17 -6.10
C CYS A 203 6.24 9.58 -6.60
N LEU A 204 6.47 9.84 -7.88
CA LEU A 204 6.02 11.04 -8.56
C LEU A 204 4.80 10.72 -9.40
N SER A 205 3.71 11.45 -9.20
CA SER A 205 2.45 11.22 -9.89
C SER A 205 2.14 12.39 -10.82
N VAL A 206 2.02 12.12 -12.12
CA VAL A 206 1.57 13.08 -13.13
C VAL A 206 0.11 12.77 -13.45
N HIS A 207 -0.79 13.51 -12.82
CA HIS A 207 -2.24 13.41 -13.01
C HIS A 207 -2.65 14.09 -14.29
N PHE A 208 -3.45 13.40 -15.11
CA PHE A 208 -3.94 13.91 -16.39
C PHE A 208 -5.47 13.85 -16.51
N ARG A 209 -6.15 13.68 -15.38
CA ARG A 209 -7.61 13.58 -15.34
C ARG A 209 -8.33 14.83 -15.84
N CYS A 210 -7.76 16.00 -15.55
CA CYS A 210 -8.30 17.30 -15.95
C CYS A 210 -7.67 17.83 -17.26
N VAL A 211 -6.87 17.01 -17.94
CA VAL A 211 -6.24 17.36 -19.22
C VAL A 211 -7.18 17.00 -20.35
N ASP A 212 -7.30 17.88 -21.35
CA ASP A 212 -8.03 17.60 -22.59
C ASP A 212 -7.51 16.29 -23.24
N GLU A 213 -8.41 15.39 -23.61
CA GLU A 213 -8.09 14.07 -24.16
C GLU A 213 -7.17 14.13 -25.38
N LYS A 214 -7.31 15.17 -26.22
CA LYS A 214 -6.46 15.37 -27.41
C LYS A 214 -4.99 15.59 -27.04
N ARG A 215 -4.73 16.00 -25.79
CA ARG A 215 -3.39 16.29 -25.27
C ARG A 215 -2.80 15.17 -24.43
N TRP A 216 -3.51 14.07 -24.19
CA TRP A 216 -3.00 12.95 -23.40
C TRP A 216 -1.72 12.35 -24.00
N ASN A 217 -1.69 12.12 -25.31
CA ASN A 217 -0.51 11.61 -25.99
C ASN A 217 0.67 12.59 -25.88
N PHE A 218 0.40 13.88 -26.06
CA PHE A 218 1.43 14.91 -25.93
C PHE A 218 2.06 14.88 -24.52
N LEU A 219 1.22 14.82 -23.48
CA LEU A 219 1.70 14.72 -22.10
C LEU A 219 2.45 13.42 -21.83
N ALA A 220 1.95 12.28 -22.33
CA ALA A 220 2.60 10.98 -22.18
C ALA A 220 4.01 10.99 -22.80
N GLU A 221 4.17 11.58 -23.98
CA GLU A 221 5.47 11.73 -24.63
C GLU A 221 6.41 12.66 -23.84
N GLN A 222 5.91 13.75 -23.24
CA GLN A 222 6.71 14.60 -22.35
C GLN A 222 7.23 13.83 -21.13
N VAL A 223 6.36 13.04 -20.49
CA VAL A 223 6.74 12.21 -19.32
C VAL A 223 7.74 11.13 -19.73
N LYS A 224 7.47 10.39 -20.82
CA LYS A 224 8.38 9.38 -21.37
C LYS A 224 9.75 9.98 -21.73
N ALA A 225 9.78 11.20 -22.27
CA ALA A 225 11.02 11.90 -22.61
C ALA A 225 11.86 12.24 -21.38
N VAL A 226 11.25 12.57 -20.22
CA VAL A 226 11.99 12.72 -18.96
C VAL A 226 12.58 11.39 -18.54
N ILE A 227 11.78 10.33 -18.53
CA ILE A 227 12.17 9.02 -17.99
C ILE A 227 13.33 8.38 -18.76
N LYS A 228 13.48 8.68 -20.06
CA LYS A 228 14.62 8.22 -20.86
C LYS A 228 15.98 8.59 -20.24
N ASP A 229 16.05 9.72 -19.54
CA ASP A 229 17.28 10.18 -18.88
C ASP A 229 17.48 9.56 -17.49
N TYR A 230 16.46 8.87 -16.95
CA TYR A 230 16.45 8.27 -15.62
C TYR A 230 16.02 6.78 -15.66
N PRO A 231 16.85 5.88 -16.20
CA PRO A 231 16.52 4.45 -16.36
C PRO A 231 16.30 3.71 -15.03
N MET A 232 16.72 4.30 -13.91
CA MET A 232 16.46 3.79 -12.57
C MET A 232 15.04 4.04 -12.08
N LEU A 233 14.22 4.79 -12.82
CA LEU A 233 12.80 4.99 -12.54
C LEU A 233 11.95 4.09 -13.44
N LYS A 234 10.93 3.48 -12.85
CA LYS A 234 9.90 2.74 -13.56
C LYS A 234 8.68 3.62 -13.75
N LEU A 235 8.26 3.77 -15.01
CA LEU A 235 6.96 4.35 -15.36
C LEU A 235 5.88 3.27 -15.18
N THR A 236 4.91 3.53 -14.31
CA THR A 236 3.64 2.82 -14.28
C THR A 236 2.50 3.75 -14.62
N GLN A 237 1.39 3.16 -15.05
CA GLN A 237 0.20 3.91 -15.39
C GLN A 237 -0.95 3.43 -14.51
N GLY A 238 -1.56 4.38 -13.80
CA GLY A 238 -2.76 4.19 -13.00
C GLY A 238 -3.99 4.82 -13.66
N ARG A 239 -5.04 5.06 -12.86
CA ARG A 239 -6.31 5.62 -13.32
C ARG A 239 -6.20 7.12 -13.62
N LYS A 240 -5.85 7.44 -14.87
CA LYS A 240 -5.61 8.82 -15.34
C LYS A 240 -4.44 9.51 -14.62
N VAL A 241 -3.41 8.72 -14.30
CA VAL A 241 -2.17 9.15 -13.66
C VAL A 241 -0.99 8.35 -14.20
N PHE A 242 0.14 9.00 -14.41
CA PHE A 242 1.43 8.34 -14.61
C PHE A 242 2.22 8.37 -13.30
N GLU A 243 2.76 7.23 -12.90
CA GLU A 243 3.52 7.08 -11.66
C GLU A 243 4.96 6.75 -12.00
N LEU A 244 5.89 7.49 -11.41
CA LEU A 244 7.32 7.25 -11.53
C LEU A 244 7.85 6.86 -10.16
N ARG A 245 8.46 5.69 -10.09
CA ARG A 245 9.01 5.14 -8.83
C ARG A 245 10.41 4.58 -9.03
N PRO A 246 11.27 4.59 -8.01
CA PRO A 246 12.54 3.87 -8.03
C PRO A 246 12.33 2.41 -8.42
N SER A 247 13.15 1.93 -9.36
CA SER A 247 13.14 0.54 -9.82
C SER A 247 13.89 -0.35 -8.85
N ILE A 248 13.39 -0.44 -7.62
CA ILE A 248 13.88 -1.36 -6.60
C ILE A 248 12.97 -2.57 -6.49
N MET A 249 13.53 -3.68 -6.01
CA MET A 249 12.76 -4.88 -5.69
C MET A 249 12.04 -4.66 -4.35
N TRP A 250 10.98 -3.85 -4.35
CA TRP A 250 10.13 -3.58 -3.19
C TRP A 250 8.65 -3.51 -3.58
N ASP A 251 7.79 -4.10 -2.75
CA ASP A 251 6.34 -4.19 -2.93
C ASP A 251 5.63 -4.23 -1.56
N LYS A 252 4.29 -4.16 -1.56
CA LYS A 252 3.49 -4.19 -0.32
C LYS A 252 3.66 -5.51 0.46
N GLY A 253 4.00 -6.61 -0.22
CA GLY A 253 4.36 -7.87 0.41
C GLY A 253 5.66 -7.77 1.22
N LYS A 254 6.69 -7.15 0.66
CA LYS A 254 7.95 -6.89 1.39
C LYS A 254 7.76 -5.91 2.56
N ALA A 255 6.91 -4.91 2.39
CA ALA A 255 6.56 -4.00 3.48
C ALA A 255 5.89 -4.75 4.64
N LEU A 256 4.97 -5.69 4.33
CA LEU A 256 4.36 -6.56 5.33
C LEU A 256 5.38 -7.47 6.02
N GLU A 257 6.29 -8.11 5.27
CA GLU A 257 7.34 -8.95 5.86
C GLU A 257 8.24 -8.14 6.78
N PHE A 258 8.70 -6.98 6.31
CA PHE A 258 9.52 -6.06 7.09
C PHE A 258 8.86 -5.66 8.41
N LEU A 259 7.56 -5.31 8.38
CA LEU A 259 6.82 -4.94 9.58
C LEU A 259 6.67 -6.12 10.54
N LEU A 260 6.34 -7.32 10.04
CA LEU A 260 6.27 -8.52 10.89
C LEU A 260 7.63 -8.87 11.50
N GLU A 261 8.72 -8.72 10.76
CA GLU A 261 10.09 -8.95 11.28
C GLU A 261 10.48 -7.92 12.32
N SER A 262 10.28 -6.63 12.02
CA SER A 262 10.66 -5.52 12.90
C SER A 262 9.90 -5.53 14.23
N LEU A 263 8.66 -6.03 14.21
CA LEU A 263 7.84 -6.20 15.41
C LEU A 263 8.10 -7.52 16.16
N GLY A 264 9.02 -8.36 15.68
CA GLY A 264 9.31 -9.66 16.28
C GLY A 264 8.22 -10.70 16.08
N PHE A 265 7.30 -10.49 15.12
CA PHE A 265 6.16 -11.36 14.83
C PHE A 265 6.41 -12.36 13.70
N ALA A 266 7.54 -12.27 12.99
CA ALA A 266 7.79 -13.07 11.80
C ALA A 266 7.73 -14.58 12.02
N SER A 267 8.13 -15.06 13.19
CA SER A 267 8.16 -16.47 13.59
C SER A 267 7.15 -16.84 14.70
N CYS A 268 6.29 -15.90 15.09
CA CYS A 268 5.31 -16.08 16.17
C CYS A 268 4.07 -16.85 15.70
N SER A 269 3.83 -18.04 16.24
CA SER A 269 2.62 -18.85 15.94
C SER A 269 1.35 -18.32 16.61
N ASP A 270 1.50 -17.49 17.63
CA ASP A 270 0.46 -16.78 18.38
C ASP A 270 0.08 -15.44 17.73
N VAL A 271 0.60 -15.12 16.54
CA VAL A 271 0.20 -13.94 15.77
C VAL A 271 -0.66 -14.35 14.57
N LEU A 272 -1.67 -13.55 14.25
CA LEU A 272 -2.47 -13.67 13.04
C LEU A 272 -2.42 -12.35 12.26
N PRO A 273 -1.59 -12.28 11.19
CA PRO A 273 -1.62 -11.15 10.27
C PRO A 273 -2.92 -11.17 9.45
N VAL A 274 -3.59 -10.03 9.34
CA VAL A 274 -4.78 -9.87 8.49
C VAL A 274 -4.53 -8.69 7.56
N TYR A 275 -4.57 -8.92 6.25
CA TYR A 275 -4.43 -7.88 5.24
C TYR A 275 -5.75 -7.66 4.50
N ILE A 276 -6.17 -6.40 4.37
CA ILE A 276 -7.36 -6.01 3.60
C ILE A 276 -6.93 -5.00 2.52
N GLY A 277 -7.28 -5.26 1.26
CA GLY A 277 -6.90 -4.43 0.11
C GLY A 277 -7.80 -4.64 -1.11
N ASP A 278 -7.87 -3.68 -2.05
CA ASP A 278 -8.76 -3.71 -3.22
C ASP A 278 -8.05 -3.89 -4.57
N ASP A 279 -6.74 -3.58 -4.61
CA ASP A 279 -6.01 -3.34 -5.84
C ASP A 279 -5.01 -4.46 -6.19
N ARG A 280 -4.32 -4.27 -7.32
CA ARG A 280 -3.35 -5.26 -7.81
C ARG A 280 -2.08 -5.30 -6.97
N THR A 281 -1.72 -4.21 -6.31
CA THR A 281 -0.51 -4.14 -5.48
C THR A 281 -0.67 -4.88 -4.16
N ASP A 282 -1.90 -4.99 -3.65
CA ASP A 282 -2.23 -5.78 -2.46
C ASP A 282 -2.08 -7.30 -2.67
N GLU A 283 -2.12 -7.76 -3.93
CA GLU A 283 -1.87 -9.17 -4.27
C GLU A 283 -0.49 -9.65 -3.81
N ASP A 284 0.50 -8.76 -3.76
CA ASP A 284 1.84 -9.12 -3.29
C ASP A 284 1.82 -9.44 -1.78
N ALA A 285 1.03 -8.71 -0.99
CA ALA A 285 0.79 -9.02 0.41
C ALA A 285 -0.03 -10.30 0.61
N PHE A 286 -1.08 -10.52 -0.19
CA PHE A 286 -1.87 -11.75 -0.13
C PHE A 286 -1.03 -13.00 -0.45
N LYS A 287 -0.15 -12.93 -1.44
CA LYS A 287 0.78 -14.03 -1.78
C LYS A 287 1.73 -14.34 -0.62
N VAL A 288 2.25 -13.32 0.06
CA VAL A 288 3.10 -13.51 1.25
C VAL A 288 2.34 -14.26 2.35
N LEU A 289 1.13 -13.81 2.70
CA LEU A 289 0.31 -14.48 3.73
C LEU A 289 -0.03 -15.93 3.36
N ARG A 290 -0.38 -16.17 2.09
CA ARG A 290 -0.66 -17.51 1.57
C ARG A 290 0.58 -18.40 1.62
N LYS A 291 1.74 -17.91 1.19
CA LYS A 291 3.02 -18.65 1.21
C LYS A 291 3.47 -18.97 2.63
N ARG A 292 3.27 -18.05 3.57
CA ARG A 292 3.53 -18.26 5.00
C ARG A 292 2.63 -19.34 5.61
N GLY A 293 1.46 -19.60 5.04
CA GLY A 293 0.45 -20.51 5.61
C GLY A 293 -0.17 -19.99 6.91
N GLN A 294 0.12 -18.73 7.27
CA GLN A 294 -0.30 -18.08 8.49
C GLN A 294 -0.71 -16.64 8.17
N GLY A 295 -1.99 -16.34 8.41
CA GLY A 295 -2.59 -15.04 8.15
C GLY A 295 -3.80 -15.12 7.23
N VAL A 296 -4.46 -13.98 7.07
CA VAL A 296 -5.72 -13.85 6.32
C VAL A 296 -5.62 -12.69 5.36
N GLY A 297 -5.67 -12.98 4.05
CA GLY A 297 -5.87 -11.95 3.02
C GLY A 297 -7.35 -11.78 2.69
N ILE A 298 -7.83 -10.55 2.62
CA ILE A 298 -9.21 -10.19 2.29
C ILE A 298 -9.20 -9.18 1.14
N LEU A 299 -9.77 -9.57 -0.01
CA LEU A 299 -9.91 -8.68 -1.17
C LEU A 299 -11.19 -7.84 -1.06
N VAL A 300 -11.11 -6.54 -1.32
CA VAL A 300 -12.26 -5.65 -1.47
C VAL A 300 -12.63 -5.53 -2.95
N SER A 301 -13.74 -6.13 -3.36
CA SER A 301 -14.20 -6.08 -4.75
C SER A 301 -15.66 -6.51 -4.91
N LYS A 302 -16.42 -5.73 -5.69
CA LYS A 302 -17.77 -6.12 -6.16
C LYS A 302 -17.77 -7.11 -7.32
N CYS A 303 -16.63 -7.25 -7.99
CA CYS A 303 -16.48 -8.07 -9.18
C CYS A 303 -15.48 -9.19 -8.94
N ALA A 304 -15.68 -10.32 -9.60
CA ALA A 304 -14.71 -11.41 -9.60
C ALA A 304 -13.35 -10.91 -10.16
N LYS A 305 -12.29 -11.13 -9.39
CA LYS A 305 -10.89 -10.83 -9.75
C LYS A 305 -10.03 -12.05 -9.43
N GLU A 306 -9.03 -12.32 -10.25
CA GLU A 306 -8.00 -13.27 -9.86
C GLU A 306 -7.27 -12.75 -8.62
N THR A 307 -7.24 -13.54 -7.55
CA THR A 307 -6.69 -13.10 -6.28
C THR A 307 -6.09 -14.24 -5.46
N SER A 308 -5.05 -13.91 -4.71
CA SER A 308 -4.45 -14.74 -3.67
C SER A 308 -5.10 -14.54 -2.31
N ALA A 309 -6.10 -13.66 -2.16
CA ALA A 309 -6.86 -13.51 -0.93
C ALA A 309 -7.65 -14.79 -0.58
N SER A 310 -7.89 -15.01 0.71
CA SER A 310 -8.68 -16.14 1.21
C SER A 310 -10.17 -15.82 1.30
N TYR A 311 -10.50 -14.54 1.52
CA TYR A 311 -11.86 -14.05 1.64
C TYR A 311 -12.07 -12.80 0.79
N SER A 312 -13.32 -12.38 0.66
CA SER A 312 -13.69 -11.14 -0.02
C SER A 312 -14.63 -10.27 0.85
N LEU A 313 -14.61 -8.98 0.59
CA LEU A 313 -15.59 -7.99 1.01
C LEU A 313 -16.01 -7.20 -0.23
N GLN A 314 -17.23 -6.70 -0.29
CA GLN A 314 -17.76 -6.07 -1.50
C GLN A 314 -17.24 -4.64 -1.69
N ASP A 315 -17.17 -3.86 -0.61
CA ASP A 315 -16.80 -2.44 -0.65
C ASP A 315 -16.36 -1.92 0.73
N PRO A 316 -15.93 -0.65 0.83
CA PRO A 316 -15.49 -0.06 2.10
C PRO A 316 -16.52 -0.11 3.23
N ALA A 317 -17.83 -0.18 2.93
CA ALA A 317 -18.84 -0.28 3.97
C ALA A 317 -18.79 -1.65 4.67
N GLU A 318 -18.62 -2.73 3.91
CA GLU A 318 -18.41 -4.06 4.48
C GLU A 318 -17.07 -4.19 5.22
N VAL A 319 -16.03 -3.46 4.80
CA VAL A 319 -14.76 -3.36 5.54
C VAL A 319 -15.01 -2.76 6.92
N MET A 320 -15.72 -1.63 6.99
CA MET A 320 -16.05 -1.00 8.26
C MET A 320 -16.87 -1.94 9.16
N GLU A 321 -17.88 -2.60 8.61
CA GLU A 321 -18.69 -3.57 9.36
C GLU A 321 -17.83 -4.72 9.91
N PHE A 322 -16.94 -5.27 9.09
CA PHE A 322 -16.02 -6.33 9.50
C PHE A 322 -15.12 -5.91 10.67
N LEU A 323 -14.55 -4.71 10.59
CA LEU A 323 -13.70 -4.15 11.64
C LEU A 323 -14.48 -3.92 12.94
N LEU A 324 -15.71 -3.38 12.87
CA LEU A 324 -16.57 -3.18 14.04
C LEU A 324 -16.91 -4.51 14.71
N ARG A 325 -17.29 -5.53 13.93
CA ARG A 325 -17.55 -6.88 14.47
C ARG A 325 -16.31 -7.47 15.15
N LEU A 326 -15.12 -7.23 14.60
CA LEU A 326 -13.86 -7.69 15.20
C LEU A 326 -13.57 -7.02 16.55
N VAL A 327 -13.80 -5.70 16.65
CA VAL A 327 -13.68 -4.95 17.91
C VAL A 327 -14.67 -5.49 18.95
N ASP A 328 -15.93 -5.67 18.58
CA ASP A 328 -16.97 -6.17 19.49
C ASP A 328 -16.70 -7.60 19.95
N TRP A 329 -16.21 -8.46 19.05
CA TRP A 329 -15.78 -9.80 19.39
C TRP A 329 -14.61 -9.79 20.38
N LYS A 330 -13.61 -8.92 20.15
CA LYS A 330 -12.43 -8.83 21.03
C LYS A 330 -12.82 -8.34 22.42
N ARG A 331 -13.68 -7.32 22.52
CA ARG A 331 -14.22 -6.80 23.79
C ARG A 331 -14.96 -7.88 24.58
N ARG A 332 -15.82 -8.65 23.93
CA ARG A 332 -16.54 -9.78 24.57
C ARG A 332 -15.60 -10.89 25.01
N SER A 333 -14.56 -11.17 24.23
CA SER A 333 -13.58 -12.23 24.52
C SER A 333 -12.59 -11.87 25.62
N SER A 334 -12.48 -10.58 25.98
CA SER A 334 -11.60 -10.08 27.05
C SER A 334 -12.35 -9.73 28.35
N ALA A 335 -13.69 -9.84 28.37
CA ALA A 335 -14.47 -9.67 29.58
C ALA A 335 -14.21 -10.83 30.57
N PRO A 336 -13.96 -10.56 31.86
CA PRO A 336 -13.78 -11.61 32.85
C PRO A 336 -15.06 -12.45 32.99
N PRO A 337 -14.96 -13.76 33.27
CA PRO A 337 -16.13 -14.60 33.45
C PRO A 337 -17.00 -14.05 34.58
N MET A 338 -18.29 -13.88 34.30
CA MET A 338 -19.28 -13.38 35.24
C MET A 338 -19.33 -14.33 36.45
N VAL A 339 -18.79 -13.90 37.59
CA VAL A 339 -18.84 -14.67 38.84
C VAL A 339 -20.31 -14.75 39.24
N ARG A 340 -20.91 -15.94 39.10
CA ARG A 340 -22.26 -16.17 39.63
C ARG A 340 -22.21 -16.03 41.15
N PRO A 341 -23.10 -15.26 41.78
CA PRO A 341 -23.18 -15.22 43.23
C PRO A 341 -23.45 -16.65 43.73
N ARG A 342 -22.65 -17.11 44.69
CA ARG A 342 -22.94 -18.35 45.41
C ARG A 342 -24.28 -18.13 46.13
N VAL A 343 -25.27 -18.94 45.78
CA VAL A 343 -26.56 -19.02 46.49
C VAL A 343 -26.34 -19.68 47.83
#